data_AF-A0A7W1KTK2-F1
#
_entry.id   AF-A0A7W1KTK2-F1
#
_cell.length_a   1.000
_cell.length_b   1.000
_cell.length_c   1.000
_cell.angle_alpha   90.00
_cell.angle_beta   90.00
_cell.angle_gamma   90.00
#
_symmetry.space_group_name_H-M   'P 1'
#
loop_
_entity.id
_entity.type
_entity.pdbx_description
1 polymer ?
#
loop_
_entity_poly.entity_id
_entity_poly.type
_entity_poly.pdbx_seq_one_letter_code
_entity_poly.pdbx_strand_id
1 'polypeptide(L)'
;MPSVRCPSCDTAQHVEAGSTGYTCSSCGKEWGFVVCRSCGSRFHAKPDATSWTCPRCGLLQDASAEPAPPAPPETAAQAPMKITDSVLDQPQEPLGSAFPPGLGFDDDEGPQDAFAMPVRESGARPVWIYAVAGVVALLILVVLFNLLIGGGEDPLPPGDTGAQVTSEQAIATMCGHARQVTVFRDDALGVAAEQLATDVIALEQAEEPKVAKKVGALIASIERARTAIANQQPTQGPFAKVLKAQNELPC
;
A
#
# COMPACT_ATOMS: atom_id res chain seq x y z
N MET A 1 14.65 -11.77 -27.61
CA MET A 1 14.14 -12.82 -26.69
C MET A 1 14.13 -12.26 -25.28
N PRO A 2 13.00 -12.29 -24.56
CA PRO A 2 12.97 -11.77 -23.20
C PRO A 2 13.87 -12.63 -22.28
N SER A 3 14.65 -11.95 -21.44
CA SER A 3 15.47 -12.57 -20.40
C SER A 3 14.80 -12.41 -19.04
N VAL A 4 14.77 -13.47 -18.23
CA VAL A 4 14.25 -13.46 -16.86
C VAL A 4 15.35 -13.90 -15.90
N ARG A 5 15.25 -13.50 -14.63
CA ARG A 5 16.12 -13.96 -13.56
C ARG A 5 15.34 -14.80 -12.56
N CYS A 6 15.89 -15.96 -12.20
CA CYS A 6 15.24 -16.84 -11.24
C CYS A 6 15.25 -16.23 -9.83
N PRO A 7 14.10 -16.06 -9.15
CA PRO A 7 14.06 -15.53 -7.78
C PRO A 7 14.80 -16.40 -6.76
N SER A 8 14.98 -17.70 -7.03
CA SER A 8 15.61 -18.63 -6.08
C SER A 8 17.13 -18.70 -6.19
N CYS A 9 17.71 -18.45 -7.37
CA CYS A 9 19.15 -18.62 -7.60
C CYS A 9 19.78 -17.52 -8.46
N ASP A 10 19.04 -16.46 -8.78
CA ASP A 10 19.44 -15.29 -9.61
C ASP A 10 20.00 -15.64 -11.00
N THR A 11 19.86 -16.89 -11.44
CA THR A 11 20.31 -17.31 -12.77
C THR A 11 19.46 -16.63 -13.83
N ALA A 12 20.12 -15.93 -14.75
CA ALA A 12 19.48 -15.34 -15.91
C ALA A 12 19.27 -16.41 -16.98
N GLN A 13 18.07 -16.48 -17.54
CA GLN A 13 17.77 -17.37 -18.66
C GLN A 13 16.79 -16.74 -19.64
N HIS A 14 16.83 -17.22 -20.87
CA HIS A 14 15.90 -16.79 -21.91
C HIS A 14 14.61 -17.57 -21.81
N VAL A 15 13.49 -16.90 -22.07
CA VAL A 15 12.17 -17.52 -22.11
C VAL A 15 11.51 -17.21 -23.44
N GLU A 16 10.72 -18.15 -23.92
CA GLU A 16 9.89 -17.95 -25.10
C GLU A 16 8.90 -16.80 -24.86
N ALA A 17 8.75 -15.94 -25.86
CA ALA A 17 7.82 -14.82 -25.80
C ALA A 17 6.39 -15.35 -25.76
N GLY A 18 5.59 -14.92 -24.78
CA GLY A 18 4.20 -15.37 -24.61
C GLY A 18 4.04 -16.62 -23.73
N SER A 19 5.13 -17.19 -23.21
CA SER A 19 5.05 -18.25 -22.20
C SER A 19 4.31 -17.79 -20.93
N THR A 20 3.51 -18.69 -20.36
CA THR A 20 2.81 -18.47 -19.08
C THR A 20 3.67 -18.80 -17.86
N GLY A 21 4.83 -19.42 -18.07
CA GLY A 21 5.80 -19.74 -17.03
C GLY A 21 7.13 -20.22 -17.58
N TYR A 22 8.05 -20.60 -16.70
CA TYR A 22 9.33 -21.23 -17.06
C TYR A 22 9.87 -22.11 -15.93
N THR A 23 10.69 -23.09 -16.30
CA THR A 23 11.49 -23.89 -15.37
C THR A 23 12.92 -23.37 -15.36
N CYS A 24 13.46 -23.10 -14.17
CA CYS A 24 14.83 -22.61 -14.06
C CYS A 24 15.82 -23.73 -14.41
N SER A 25 16.69 -23.49 -15.38
CA SER A 25 17.73 -24.42 -15.83
C SER A 25 18.80 -24.73 -14.77
N SER A 26 19.01 -23.82 -13.81
CA SER A 26 19.99 -24.00 -12.73
C SER A 26 19.42 -24.73 -11.51
N CYS A 27 18.24 -24.32 -11.01
CA CYS A 27 17.67 -24.87 -9.78
C CYS A 27 16.48 -25.83 -9.99
N GLY A 28 16.02 -26.01 -11.23
CA GLY A 28 14.91 -26.90 -11.57
C GLY A 28 13.53 -26.44 -11.11
N LYS A 29 13.40 -25.25 -10.49
CA LYS A 29 12.11 -24.75 -9.98
C LYS A 29 11.27 -24.15 -11.09
N GLU A 30 9.97 -24.42 -11.03
CA GLU A 30 8.95 -23.88 -11.93
C GLU A 30 8.38 -22.56 -11.41
N TRP A 31 8.13 -21.64 -12.32
CA TRP A 31 7.60 -20.30 -12.06
C TRP A 31 6.51 -19.96 -13.07
N GLY A 32 5.39 -19.42 -12.62
CA GLY A 32 4.35 -18.82 -13.46
C GLY A 32 4.48 -17.30 -13.52
N PHE A 33 4.12 -16.70 -14.65
CA PHE A 33 3.99 -15.25 -14.75
C PHE A 33 2.60 -14.80 -14.28
N VAL A 34 2.56 -13.84 -13.37
CA VAL A 34 1.33 -13.23 -12.86
C VAL A 34 1.37 -11.72 -13.05
N VAL A 35 0.19 -11.10 -13.17
CA VAL A 35 0.03 -9.64 -13.30
C VAL A 35 -0.72 -9.14 -12.09
N CYS A 36 -0.23 -8.09 -11.44
CA CYS A 36 -0.96 -7.47 -10.34
C CYS A 36 -2.14 -6.68 -10.89
N ARG A 37 -3.37 -6.98 -10.46
CA ARG A 37 -4.57 -6.26 -10.91
C ARG A 37 -4.58 -4.80 -10.49
N SER A 38 -3.95 -4.48 -9.36
CA SER A 38 -3.91 -3.11 -8.84
C SER A 38 -2.90 -2.21 -9.56
N CYS A 39 -1.69 -2.70 -9.87
CA CYS A 39 -0.62 -1.86 -10.42
C CYS A 39 -0.12 -2.27 -11.81
N GLY A 40 -0.72 -3.30 -12.42
CA GLY A 40 -0.38 -3.79 -13.77
C GLY A 40 1.02 -4.43 -13.90
N SER A 41 1.78 -4.53 -12.81
CA SER A 41 3.15 -5.04 -12.86
C SER A 41 3.18 -6.57 -12.94
N ARG A 42 4.07 -7.11 -13.79
CA ARG A 42 4.29 -8.55 -13.97
C ARG A 42 5.34 -9.08 -13.01
N PHE A 43 5.07 -10.24 -12.43
CA PHE A 43 5.96 -10.93 -11.49
C PHE A 43 5.96 -12.43 -11.74
N HIS A 44 6.92 -13.11 -11.11
CA HIS A 44 7.00 -14.56 -11.10
C HIS A 44 6.42 -15.08 -9.78
N ALA A 45 5.45 -15.97 -9.87
CA ALA A 45 4.86 -16.65 -8.73
C ALA A 45 5.09 -18.16 -8.86
N LYS A 46 4.86 -18.89 -7.76
CA LYS A 46 4.85 -20.34 -7.82
C LYS A 46 3.62 -20.79 -8.65
N PRO A 47 3.75 -21.78 -9.55
CA PRO A 47 2.67 -22.16 -10.46
C PRO A 47 1.34 -22.51 -9.75
N ASP A 48 1.42 -23.11 -8.56
CA ASP A 48 0.25 -23.51 -7.77
C ASP A 48 -0.11 -22.54 -6.63
N ALA A 49 0.42 -21.31 -6.65
CA ALA A 49 0.08 -20.33 -5.62
C ALA A 49 -1.38 -19.85 -5.82
N THR A 50 -2.27 -20.17 -4.89
CA THR A 50 -3.67 -19.71 -4.88
C THR A 50 -3.82 -18.24 -4.49
N SER A 51 -2.84 -17.70 -3.77
CA SER A 51 -2.71 -16.27 -3.49
C SER A 51 -1.24 -15.86 -3.46
N TRP A 52 -0.98 -14.60 -3.75
CA TRP A 52 0.37 -14.03 -3.73
C TRP A 52 0.32 -12.54 -3.40
N THR A 53 1.37 -12.04 -2.74
CA THR A 53 1.47 -10.61 -2.39
C THR A 53 2.28 -9.88 -3.45
N CYS A 54 1.74 -8.79 -4.00
CA CYS A 54 2.47 -7.99 -4.98
C CYS A 54 3.70 -7.32 -4.33
N PRO A 55 4.93 -7.52 -4.82
CA PRO A 55 6.10 -6.89 -4.23
C PRO A 55 6.19 -5.39 -4.51
N ARG A 56 5.40 -4.87 -5.46
CA ARG A 56 5.34 -3.44 -5.80
C ARG A 56 4.29 -2.68 -4.98
N CYS A 57 3.06 -3.20 -4.85
CA CYS A 57 1.98 -2.50 -4.16
C CYS A 57 1.54 -3.15 -2.83
N GLY A 58 2.13 -4.28 -2.42
CA GLY A 58 1.85 -4.90 -1.11
C GLY A 58 0.50 -5.60 -0.99
N LEU A 59 -0.39 -5.45 -1.97
CA LEU A 59 -1.72 -6.07 -1.92
C LEU A 59 -1.66 -7.58 -2.18
N LEU A 60 -2.44 -8.33 -1.40
CA LEU A 60 -2.74 -9.73 -1.68
C LEU A 60 -3.54 -9.81 -2.98
N GLN A 61 -3.15 -10.75 -3.83
CA GLN A 61 -3.81 -11.05 -5.09
C GLN A 61 -4.26 -12.51 -5.03
N ASP A 62 -5.53 -12.74 -5.31
CA ASP A 62 -6.03 -14.10 -5.49
C ASP A 62 -5.67 -14.56 -6.89
N ALA A 63 -5.06 -15.73 -7.00
CA ALA A 63 -4.62 -16.32 -8.27
C ALA A 63 -5.79 -16.87 -9.10
N SER A 64 -7.02 -16.42 -8.84
CA SER A 64 -8.20 -16.78 -9.62
C SER A 64 -7.92 -16.43 -11.07
N ALA A 65 -7.59 -17.46 -11.84
CA ALA A 65 -7.02 -17.40 -13.16
C ALA A 65 -7.84 -16.46 -14.03
N GLU A 66 -7.26 -15.31 -14.36
CA GLU A 66 -7.70 -14.61 -15.55
C GLU A 66 -7.25 -15.50 -16.73
N PRO A 67 -8.18 -16.00 -17.56
CA PRO A 67 -7.83 -16.87 -18.67
C PRO A 67 -6.79 -16.17 -19.52
N ALA A 68 -5.75 -16.90 -19.90
CA ALA A 68 -4.70 -16.41 -20.79
C ALA A 68 -5.37 -15.66 -21.95
N PRO A 69 -4.93 -14.42 -22.28
CA PRO A 69 -5.47 -13.72 -23.44
C PRO A 69 -5.42 -14.69 -24.62
N PRO A 70 -6.52 -14.83 -25.39
CA PRO A 70 -6.60 -15.80 -26.47
C PRO A 70 -5.36 -15.62 -27.35
N ALA A 71 -4.62 -16.70 -27.55
CA ALA A 71 -3.42 -16.68 -28.36
C ALA A 71 -3.76 -15.97 -29.69
N PRO A 72 -2.93 -15.03 -30.18
CA PRO A 72 -3.12 -14.50 -31.52
C PRO A 72 -3.19 -15.71 -32.45
N PRO A 73 -4.17 -15.77 -33.37
CA PRO A 73 -4.41 -16.97 -34.17
C PRO A 73 -3.11 -17.40 -34.82
N GLU A 74 -2.73 -18.64 -34.55
CA GLU A 74 -1.64 -19.32 -35.24
C GLU A 74 -1.77 -19.01 -36.71
N THR A 75 -0.72 -18.38 -37.26
CA THR A 75 -0.61 -18.16 -38.68
C THR A 75 -0.54 -19.54 -39.31
N ALA A 76 -1.71 -20.02 -39.74
CA ALA A 76 -1.86 -21.25 -40.47
C ALA A 76 -0.83 -21.27 -41.59
N ALA A 77 -0.17 -22.41 -41.71
CA ALA A 77 0.79 -22.75 -42.72
C ALA A 77 0.48 -22.07 -44.06
N GLN A 78 1.48 -21.37 -44.57
CA GLN A 78 1.49 -20.78 -45.90
C GLN A 78 1.12 -21.85 -46.93
N ALA A 79 -0.09 -21.78 -47.47
CA ALA A 79 -0.36 -22.26 -48.81
C ALA A 79 0.16 -21.19 -49.80
N PRO A 80 0.83 -21.56 -50.89
CA PRO A 80 1.34 -20.59 -51.85
C PRO A 80 0.18 -19.93 -52.59
N MET A 81 -0.18 -18.70 -52.21
CA MET A 81 -1.00 -17.85 -53.06
C MET A 81 -0.13 -17.33 -54.20
N LYS A 82 -0.55 -17.66 -55.43
CA LYS A 82 -0.05 -17.06 -56.67
C LYS A 82 -0.27 -15.55 -56.58
N ILE A 83 0.83 -14.80 -56.59
CA ILE A 83 0.84 -13.35 -56.79
C ILE A 83 0.41 -13.10 -58.23
N THR A 84 -0.74 -12.46 -58.42
CA THR A 84 -1.05 -11.78 -59.67
C THR A 84 -0.71 -10.30 -59.50
N ASP A 85 0.25 -9.83 -60.29
CA ASP A 85 0.62 -8.42 -60.46
C ASP A 85 -0.60 -7.62 -60.93
N SER A 86 -1.28 -6.94 -60.01
CA SER A 86 -2.20 -5.84 -60.29
C SER A 86 -2.62 -5.21 -58.99
N VAL A 87 -1.85 -4.24 -58.50
CA VAL A 87 -2.29 -3.00 -57.81
C VAL A 87 -1.00 -2.26 -57.49
N LEU A 88 -0.53 -1.52 -58.47
CA LEU A 88 0.56 -0.56 -58.35
C LEU A 88 0.03 0.74 -58.94
N ASP A 89 -0.89 1.38 -58.21
CA ASP A 89 -1.19 2.80 -58.36
C ASP A 89 -2.17 3.24 -57.26
N GLN A 90 -1.64 3.82 -56.18
CA GLN A 90 -2.42 4.75 -55.36
C GLN A 90 -1.47 5.81 -54.79
N PRO A 91 -1.64 7.11 -55.12
CA PRO A 91 -0.80 8.18 -54.62
C PRO A 91 -1.00 8.40 -53.11
N GLN A 92 0.10 8.52 -52.37
CA GLN A 92 0.09 8.99 -50.98
C GLN A 92 -0.22 10.50 -50.96
N GLU A 93 -1.32 10.89 -50.31
CA GLU A 93 -1.54 12.28 -49.90
C GLU A 93 -0.69 12.63 -48.66
N PRO A 94 -0.10 13.84 -48.59
CA PRO A 94 0.69 14.26 -47.44
C PRO A 94 -0.22 14.71 -46.29
N LEU A 95 -0.08 14.05 -45.14
CA LEU A 95 -0.69 14.48 -43.88
C LEU A 95 -0.11 15.81 -43.42
N GLY A 96 -0.90 16.87 -43.62
CA GLY A 96 -0.64 18.22 -43.15
C GLY A 96 -0.61 18.31 -41.63
N SER A 97 0.45 18.93 -41.16
CA SER A 97 0.65 19.48 -39.82
C SER A 97 -0.36 20.60 -39.52
N ALA A 98 -1.14 20.46 -38.45
CA ALA A 98 -1.90 21.54 -37.84
C ALA A 98 -1.73 21.50 -36.32
N PHE A 99 -0.79 22.31 -35.82
CA PHE A 99 -0.72 22.71 -34.41
C PHE A 99 -1.60 23.96 -34.22
N PRO A 100 -2.50 24.02 -33.23
CA PRO A 100 -3.11 25.29 -32.84
C PRO A 100 -2.14 26.08 -31.93
N PRO A 101 -1.90 27.38 -32.22
CA PRO A 101 -1.22 28.26 -31.28
C PRO A 101 -2.22 28.93 -30.33
N GLY A 102 -1.80 29.13 -29.09
CA GLY A 102 -2.27 30.23 -28.26
C GLY A 102 -3.46 29.95 -27.36
N LEU A 103 -3.16 29.62 -26.09
CA LEU A 103 -3.94 30.14 -24.96
C LEU A 103 -2.95 30.75 -23.98
N GLY A 104 -2.84 32.08 -24.06
CA GLY A 104 -2.26 32.90 -23.02
C GLY A 104 -3.18 32.85 -21.80
N PHE A 105 -2.59 32.60 -20.64
CA PHE A 105 -3.21 32.89 -19.36
C PHE A 105 -2.64 34.24 -18.92
N ASP A 106 -3.43 35.28 -19.14
CA ASP A 106 -3.17 36.60 -18.60
C ASP A 106 -3.42 36.61 -17.08
N ASP A 107 -2.45 37.16 -16.36
CA ASP A 107 -2.53 37.57 -14.96
C ASP A 107 -3.60 38.66 -14.80
N ASP A 108 -4.69 38.38 -14.09
CA ASP A 108 -5.65 39.40 -13.63
C ASP A 108 -5.54 39.54 -12.11
N GLU A 109 -4.61 40.40 -11.72
CA GLU A 109 -4.47 40.96 -10.37
C GLU A 109 -5.42 42.16 -10.27
N GLY A 110 -6.59 41.92 -9.65
CA GLY A 110 -7.64 42.93 -9.43
C GLY A 110 -7.90 43.18 -7.93
N PRO A 111 -8.16 44.45 -7.52
CA PRO A 111 -8.15 44.89 -6.12
C PRO A 111 -9.46 44.55 -5.38
N GLN A 112 -9.33 44.02 -4.17
CA GLN A 112 -10.45 43.68 -3.30
C GLN A 112 -10.93 44.92 -2.54
N ASP A 113 -11.81 45.69 -3.17
CA ASP A 113 -12.49 46.80 -2.52
C ASP A 113 -13.68 46.32 -1.68
N ALA A 114 -13.55 46.66 -0.40
CA ALA A 114 -14.56 46.85 0.64
C ALA A 114 -16.05 46.83 0.20
N PHE A 115 -16.76 45.78 0.63
CA PHE A 115 -18.19 45.87 0.93
C PHE A 115 -18.41 45.61 2.42
N ALA A 116 -18.55 46.71 3.16
CA ALA A 116 -19.05 46.70 4.53
C ALA A 116 -20.53 46.26 4.52
N MET A 117 -20.82 45.11 5.11
CA MET A 117 -22.19 44.67 5.39
C MET A 117 -22.63 45.10 6.80
N PRO A 118 -23.90 45.50 6.98
CA PRO A 118 -24.41 45.91 8.27
C PRO A 118 -24.51 44.72 9.23
N VAL A 119 -23.92 44.88 10.41
CA VAL A 119 -24.01 43.95 11.54
C VAL A 119 -25.48 43.85 11.98
N ARG A 120 -26.09 42.71 11.73
CA ARG A 120 -27.41 42.35 12.25
C ARG A 120 -27.19 41.54 13.53
N GLU A 121 -27.36 42.18 14.68
CA GLU A 121 -27.40 41.52 16.00
C GLU A 121 -28.62 40.59 16.07
N SER A 122 -28.43 39.35 15.65
CA SER A 122 -29.31 38.23 15.99
C SER A 122 -28.77 37.58 17.27
N GLY A 123 -29.56 37.65 18.35
CA GLY A 123 -29.33 36.94 19.60
C GLY A 123 -29.21 35.43 19.35
N ALA A 124 -27.99 34.98 19.10
CA ALA A 124 -27.66 33.59 18.87
C ALA A 124 -27.64 32.87 20.21
N ARG A 125 -28.65 32.02 20.43
CA ARG A 125 -28.57 30.99 21.46
C ARG A 125 -27.34 30.12 21.18
N PRO A 126 -26.57 29.72 22.20
CA PRO A 126 -25.30 29.05 22.02
C PRO A 126 -25.41 27.73 21.23
N VAL A 127 -25.05 27.77 19.95
CA VAL A 127 -25.04 26.62 19.02
C VAL A 127 -24.09 25.51 19.51
N TRP A 128 -23.11 25.84 20.36
CA TRP A 128 -22.16 24.89 20.92
C TRP A 128 -22.82 23.80 21.78
N ILE A 129 -24.00 24.07 22.38
CA ILE A 129 -24.73 23.07 23.17
C ILE A 129 -25.19 21.90 22.29
N TYR A 130 -25.64 22.18 21.06
CA TYR A 130 -26.07 21.15 20.12
C TYR A 130 -24.89 20.35 19.54
N ALA A 131 -23.73 20.98 19.36
CA ALA A 131 -22.52 20.29 18.93
C ALA A 131 -22.02 19.30 19.99
N VAL A 132 -22.00 19.70 21.27
CA VAL A 132 -21.60 18.81 22.37
C VAL A 132 -22.60 17.68 22.56
N ALA A 133 -23.90 17.97 22.50
CA ALA A 133 -24.95 16.95 22.61
C ALA A 133 -24.86 15.92 21.46
N GLY A 134 -24.55 16.36 20.23
CA GLY A 134 -24.36 15.47 19.08
C GLY A 134 -23.18 14.51 19.25
N VAL A 135 -22.04 14.99 19.75
CA VAL A 135 -20.85 14.14 20.00
C VAL A 135 -21.12 13.11 21.10
N VAL A 136 -21.79 13.51 22.18
CA VAL A 136 -22.16 12.59 23.28
C VAL A 136 -23.13 11.51 22.79
N ALA A 137 -24.14 11.88 21.99
CA ALA A 137 -25.08 10.92 21.41
C ALA A 137 -24.41 9.93 20.45
N LEU A 138 -23.43 10.39 19.65
CA LEU A 138 -22.66 9.53 18.75
C LEU A 138 -21.80 8.52 19.53
N LEU A 139 -21.13 8.96 20.61
CA LEU A 139 -20.35 8.07 21.47
C LEU A 139 -21.22 6.99 22.14
N ILE A 140 -22.40 7.38 22.63
CA ILE A 140 -23.38 6.44 23.20
C ILE A 140 -23.83 5.41 22.15
N LEU A 141 -24.09 5.85 20.92
CA LEU A 141 -24.45 4.96 19.82
C LEU A 141 -23.33 3.98 19.47
N VAL A 142 -22.07 4.42 19.44
CA VAL A 142 -20.91 3.54 19.20
C VAL A 142 -20.76 2.50 20.30
N VAL A 143 -20.93 2.89 21.58
CA VAL A 143 -20.89 1.95 22.71
C VAL A 143 -22.04 0.94 22.63
N LEU A 144 -23.27 1.40 22.36
CA LEU A 144 -24.43 0.51 22.19
C LEU A 144 -24.28 -0.43 21.00
N PHE A 145 -23.73 0.04 19.88
CA PHE A 145 -23.50 -0.78 18.69
C PHE A 145 -22.46 -1.88 18.95
N ASN A 146 -21.37 -1.57 19.67
CA ASN A 146 -20.41 -2.57 20.11
C ASN A 146 -21.02 -3.59 21.08
N LEU A 147 -21.88 -3.14 22.00
CA LEU A 147 -22.61 -4.04 22.92
C LEU A 147 -23.64 -4.92 22.20
N LEU A 148 -24.28 -4.41 21.14
CA LEU A 148 -25.29 -5.15 20.37
C LEU A 148 -24.69 -6.15 19.38
N ILE A 149 -23.47 -5.90 18.88
CA ILE A 149 -22.80 -6.77 17.89
C ILE A 149 -21.82 -7.74 18.57
N GLY A 150 -21.33 -7.44 19.78
CA GLY A 150 -20.45 -8.33 20.55
C GLY A 150 -21.14 -9.49 21.29
N GLY A 151 -22.46 -9.66 21.15
CA GLY A 151 -23.24 -10.64 21.93
C GLY A 151 -23.41 -12.04 21.30
N GLY A 152 -22.42 -12.50 20.52
CA GLY A 152 -22.48 -13.76 19.77
C GLY A 152 -21.20 -14.57 19.90
N GLU A 153 -20.67 -14.71 21.11
CA GLU A 153 -19.58 -15.64 21.40
C GLU A 153 -20.20 -16.92 21.98
N ASP A 154 -20.11 -18.01 21.22
CA ASP A 154 -20.34 -19.36 21.74
C ASP A 154 -19.49 -19.58 23.00
N PRO A 155 -19.98 -20.32 24.01
CA PRO A 155 -19.21 -20.60 25.22
C PRO A 155 -18.05 -21.54 24.89
N LEU A 156 -16.89 -20.97 24.55
CA LEU A 156 -15.62 -21.69 24.58
C LEU A 156 -15.23 -22.01 26.03
N PRO A 157 -14.50 -23.12 26.23
CA PRO A 157 -14.20 -23.67 27.55
C PRO A 157 -13.43 -22.68 28.43
N PRO A 158 -13.49 -22.82 29.76
CA PRO A 158 -12.79 -21.92 30.69
C PRO A 158 -11.29 -22.11 30.53
N GLY A 159 -10.69 -21.27 29.70
CA GLY A 159 -9.24 -21.13 29.53
C GLY A 159 -8.83 -19.72 29.91
N ASP A 160 -8.29 -19.59 31.12
CA ASP A 160 -7.38 -18.53 31.59
C ASP A 160 -7.62 -17.10 31.09
N THR A 161 -8.71 -16.50 31.56
CA THR A 161 -8.78 -15.03 31.68
C THR A 161 -8.01 -14.63 32.95
N GLY A 162 -6.80 -14.10 32.79
CA GLY A 162 -6.09 -13.47 33.91
C GLY A 162 -4.58 -13.67 34.00
N ALA A 163 -3.91 -14.19 32.97
CA ALA A 163 -2.45 -14.09 32.94
C ALA A 163 -2.08 -12.61 32.75
N GLN A 164 -1.68 -11.94 33.85
CA GLN A 164 -1.00 -10.64 33.76
C GLN A 164 0.14 -10.80 32.76
N VAL A 165 0.08 -10.06 31.65
CA VAL A 165 1.17 -9.99 30.69
C VAL A 165 2.38 -9.47 31.48
N THR A 166 3.37 -10.31 31.67
CA THR A 166 4.58 -9.91 32.39
C THR A 166 5.32 -8.87 31.56
N SER A 167 6.02 -7.94 32.21
CA SER A 167 6.83 -6.94 31.50
C SER A 167 7.81 -7.59 30.52
N GLU A 168 8.30 -8.78 30.84
CA GLU A 168 9.17 -9.60 30.00
C GLU A 168 8.47 -10.06 28.70
N GLN A 169 7.21 -10.48 28.79
CA GLN A 169 6.41 -10.88 27.62
C GLN A 169 6.05 -9.67 26.75
N ALA A 170 5.78 -8.51 27.35
CA ALA A 170 5.54 -7.26 26.63
C ALA A 170 6.79 -6.79 25.87
N ILE A 171 7.97 -6.85 26.50
CA ILE A 171 9.25 -6.47 25.87
C ILE A 171 9.57 -7.43 24.70
N ALA A 172 9.40 -8.74 24.89
CA ALA A 172 9.66 -9.71 23.83
C ALA A 172 8.76 -9.51 22.60
N THR A 173 7.47 -9.24 22.83
CA THR A 173 6.50 -8.95 21.77
C THR A 173 6.86 -7.67 21.02
N MET A 174 7.17 -6.60 21.76
CA MET A 174 7.60 -5.31 21.20
C MET A 174 8.88 -5.45 20.36
N CYS A 175 9.89 -6.20 20.83
CA CYS A 175 11.11 -6.43 20.06
C CYS A 175 10.84 -7.19 18.75
N GLY A 176 9.84 -8.08 18.74
CA GLY A 176 9.33 -8.72 17.53
C GLY A 176 8.77 -7.71 16.52
N HIS A 177 7.88 -6.81 16.97
CA HIS A 177 7.30 -5.75 16.14
C HIS A 177 8.36 -4.75 15.65
N ALA A 178 9.27 -4.31 16.52
CA ALA A 178 10.34 -3.39 16.17
C ALA A 178 11.26 -3.96 15.09
N ARG A 179 11.51 -5.27 15.06
CA ARG A 179 12.34 -5.92 14.04
C ARG A 179 11.70 -5.93 12.66
N GLN A 180 10.37 -5.88 12.56
CA GLN A 180 9.67 -5.81 11.27
C GLN A 180 9.83 -4.43 10.59
N VAL A 181 10.17 -3.39 11.35
CA VAL A 181 10.41 -2.01 10.86
C VAL A 181 11.62 -1.93 9.91
N THR A 182 12.50 -2.93 9.87
CA THR A 182 13.63 -2.97 8.92
C THR A 182 13.18 -3.16 7.47
N VAL A 183 11.92 -3.55 7.24
CA VAL A 183 11.32 -3.59 5.91
C VAL A 183 10.69 -2.22 5.63
N PHE A 184 11.48 -1.30 5.07
CA PHE A 184 11.08 0.07 4.78
C PHE A 184 10.04 0.19 3.63
N ARG A 185 8.82 -0.31 3.87
CA ARG A 185 7.65 -0.16 3.00
C ARG A 185 6.61 0.70 3.72
N ASP A 186 5.95 1.62 3.04
CA ASP A 186 5.03 2.57 3.68
C ASP A 186 3.91 1.87 4.47
N ASP A 187 3.29 0.86 3.86
CA ASP A 187 2.21 0.08 4.49
C ASP A 187 2.70 -0.67 5.74
N ALA A 188 3.91 -1.25 5.67
CA ALA A 188 4.50 -1.98 6.80
C ALA A 188 4.87 -1.05 7.95
N LEU A 189 5.36 0.16 7.64
CA LEU A 189 5.66 1.18 8.65
C LEU A 189 4.39 1.66 9.36
N GLY A 190 3.25 1.74 8.64
CA GLY A 190 1.97 2.08 9.23
C GLY A 190 1.48 1.04 10.23
N VAL A 191 1.43 -0.23 9.82
CA VAL A 191 1.01 -1.33 10.69
C VAL A 191 1.92 -1.45 11.91
N ALA A 192 3.24 -1.33 11.72
CA ALA A 192 4.19 -1.39 12.83
C ALA A 192 4.01 -0.22 13.82
N ALA A 193 3.74 1.00 13.35
CA ALA A 193 3.50 2.14 14.23
C ALA A 193 2.25 1.96 15.10
N GLU A 194 1.18 1.41 14.54
CA GLU A 194 -0.09 1.15 15.25
C GLU A 194 0.08 0.03 16.30
N GLN A 195 0.80 -1.04 15.96
CA GLN A 195 1.15 -2.10 16.90
C GLN A 195 2.02 -1.56 18.05
N LEU A 196 3.05 -0.77 17.73
CA LEU A 196 3.91 -0.14 18.76
C LEU A 196 3.13 0.83 19.66
N ALA A 197 2.11 1.53 19.13
CA ALA A 197 1.27 2.40 19.95
C ALA A 197 0.44 1.60 20.97
N THR A 198 -0.02 0.41 20.59
CA THR A 198 -0.68 -0.52 21.51
C THR A 198 0.29 -1.01 22.58
N ASP A 199 1.51 -1.37 22.18
CA ASP A 199 2.57 -1.81 23.10
C ASP A 199 2.96 -0.70 24.09
N VAL A 200 2.96 0.58 23.69
CA VAL A 200 3.20 1.72 24.60
C VAL A 200 2.18 1.76 25.73
N ILE A 201 0.89 1.59 25.42
CA ILE A 201 -0.18 1.57 26.44
C ILE A 201 0.04 0.42 27.42
N ALA A 202 0.40 -0.77 26.91
CA ALA A 202 0.70 -1.92 27.75
C ALA A 202 1.94 -1.69 28.64
N LEU A 203 2.99 -1.06 28.12
CA LEU A 203 4.21 -0.72 28.87
C LEU A 203 3.96 0.34 29.96
N GLU A 204 3.09 1.32 29.70
CA GLU A 204 2.67 2.30 30.70
C GLU A 204 1.89 1.64 31.84
N GLN A 205 0.99 0.70 31.51
CA GLN A 205 0.25 -0.08 32.50
C GLN A 205 1.17 -1.01 33.32
N ALA A 206 2.28 -1.47 32.72
CA ALA A 206 3.30 -2.29 33.39
C ALA A 206 4.33 -1.47 34.20
N GLU A 207 4.09 -0.17 34.43
CA GLU A 207 4.97 0.72 35.19
C GLU A 207 6.40 0.85 34.61
N GLU A 208 6.56 0.72 33.28
CA GLU A 208 7.84 0.88 32.55
C GLU A 208 7.90 2.18 31.71
N PRO A 209 7.76 3.38 32.32
CA PRO A 209 7.60 4.65 31.58
C PRO A 209 8.85 5.03 30.78
N LYS A 210 10.03 4.53 31.17
CA LYS A 210 11.28 4.77 30.44
C LYS A 210 11.30 4.04 29.10
N VAL A 211 10.77 2.81 29.06
CA VAL A 211 10.68 2.01 27.83
C VAL A 211 9.58 2.57 26.94
N ALA A 212 8.40 2.86 27.50
CA ALA A 212 7.30 3.51 26.78
C ALA A 212 7.74 4.81 26.08
N LYS A 213 8.50 5.68 26.76
CA LYS A 213 9.04 6.91 26.17
C LYS A 213 9.98 6.66 24.98
N LYS A 214 10.80 5.61 25.04
CA LYS A 214 11.71 5.23 23.93
C LYS A 214 10.91 4.69 22.75
N VAL A 215 9.92 3.84 23.00
CA VAL A 215 9.02 3.31 21.95
C VAL A 215 8.23 4.45 21.31
N GLY A 216 7.72 5.41 22.07
CA GLY A 216 7.09 6.62 21.54
C GLY A 216 8.02 7.45 20.65
N ALA A 217 9.31 7.56 20.99
CA ALA A 217 10.30 8.23 20.15
C ALA A 217 10.58 7.47 18.83
N LEU A 218 10.50 6.14 18.85
CA LEU A 218 10.56 5.30 17.65
C LEU A 218 9.32 5.55 16.76
N ILE A 219 8.11 5.51 17.31
CA ILE A 219 6.85 5.78 16.58
C ILE A 219 6.91 7.15 15.89
N ALA A 220 7.27 8.20 16.62
CA ALA A 220 7.40 9.55 16.04
C ALA A 220 8.46 9.63 14.94
N SER A 221 9.48 8.77 14.97
CA SER A 221 10.49 8.70 13.92
C SER A 221 9.99 7.94 12.68
N ILE A 222 9.19 6.89 12.88
CA ILE A 222 8.51 6.15 11.81
C ILE A 222 7.53 7.07 11.07
N GLU A 223 6.70 7.82 11.79
CA GLU A 223 5.76 8.78 11.19
C GLU A 223 6.47 9.83 10.34
N ARG A 224 7.56 10.42 10.85
CA ARG A 224 8.38 11.35 10.07
C ARG A 224 8.97 10.72 8.80
N ALA A 225 9.37 9.45 8.87
CA ALA A 225 9.84 8.72 7.68
C ALA A 225 8.72 8.51 6.67
N ARG A 226 7.52 8.13 7.12
CA ARG A 226 6.33 8.00 6.25
C ARG A 226 5.97 9.34 5.60
N THR A 227 5.93 10.43 6.35
CA THR A 227 5.69 11.77 5.80
C THR A 227 6.74 12.16 4.75
N ALA A 228 8.02 11.81 4.97
CA ALA A 228 9.06 12.07 3.98
C ALA A 228 8.86 11.25 2.70
N ILE A 229 8.45 9.98 2.80
CA ILE A 229 8.11 9.13 1.63
C ILE A 229 6.93 9.73 0.86
N ALA A 230 5.86 10.08 1.56
CA ALA A 230 4.65 10.68 0.96
C ALA A 230 4.96 11.98 0.21
N ASN A 231 5.87 12.80 0.76
CA ASN A 231 6.31 14.05 0.15
C ASN A 231 7.47 13.90 -0.85
N GLN A 232 7.87 12.66 -1.20
CA GLN A 232 9.01 12.37 -2.09
C GLN A 232 10.33 13.03 -1.64
N GLN A 233 10.52 13.22 -0.34
CA GLN A 233 11.71 13.84 0.24
C GLN A 233 12.85 12.82 0.42
N PRO A 234 14.11 13.29 0.53
CA PRO A 234 15.24 12.42 0.83
C PRO A 234 15.03 11.63 2.13
N THR A 235 15.00 10.31 2.03
CA THR A 235 14.62 9.44 3.16
C THR A 235 15.79 9.02 4.06
N GLN A 236 17.05 9.29 3.67
CA GLN A 236 18.24 8.94 4.45
C GLN A 236 18.22 9.51 5.87
N GLY A 237 17.85 10.78 6.03
CA GLY A 237 17.80 11.42 7.34
C GLY A 237 16.74 10.81 8.27
N PRO A 238 15.47 10.73 7.83
CA PRO A 238 14.40 10.08 8.60
C PRO A 238 14.69 8.61 8.95
N PHE A 239 15.16 7.80 8.01
CA PHE A 239 15.46 6.39 8.28
C PHE A 239 16.64 6.20 9.23
N ALA A 240 17.67 7.04 9.17
CA ALA A 240 18.76 7.02 10.14
C ALA A 240 18.25 7.26 11.58
N LYS A 241 17.24 8.12 11.75
CA LYS A 241 16.61 8.35 13.06
C LYS A 241 15.81 7.14 13.54
N VAL A 242 15.09 6.46 12.64
CA VAL A 242 14.38 5.21 12.95
C VAL A 242 15.37 4.14 13.42
N LEU A 243 16.47 3.94 12.70
CA LEU A 243 17.50 2.97 13.05
C LEU A 243 18.16 3.29 14.39
N LYS A 244 18.45 4.58 14.64
CA LYS A 244 19.00 5.03 15.92
C LYS A 244 18.04 4.75 17.08
N ALA A 245 16.77 5.10 16.93
CA ALA A 245 15.76 4.86 17.96
C ALA A 245 15.57 3.36 18.23
N GLN A 246 15.62 2.53 17.18
CA GLN A 246 15.56 1.07 17.30
C GLN A 246 16.72 0.51 18.13
N ASN A 247 17.95 0.99 17.91
CA ASN A 247 19.14 0.56 18.66
C ASN A 247 19.16 1.04 20.12
N GLU A 248 18.31 2.01 20.50
CA GLU A 248 18.20 2.49 21.87
C GLU A 248 17.17 1.69 22.71
N LEU A 249 16.38 0.82 22.07
CA LEU A 249 15.45 -0.08 22.75
C LEU A 249 16.21 -1.21 23.46
N PRO A 250 15.72 -1.69 24.61
CA PRO A 250 16.29 -2.84 25.32
C PRO A 250 15.90 -4.16 24.64
N CYS A 251 16.20 -4.25 23.35
CA CYS A 251 16.25 -5.48 22.56
C CYS A 251 17.74 -5.83 22.35
#